data_AF-H5Y1F4-F1
#
_entry.id   AF-H5Y1F4-F1
#
_cell.length_a   1.000
_cell.length_b   1.000
_cell.length_c   1.000
_cell.angle_alpha   90.00
_cell.angle_beta   90.00
_cell.angle_gamma   90.00
#
_symmetry.space_group_name_H-M   'P 1'
#
loop_
_entity.id
_entity.type
_entity.pdbx_description
1 polymer ?
#
loop_
_entity_poly.entity_id
_entity_poly.type
_entity_poly.pdbx_seq_one_letter_code
_entity_poly.pdbx_strand_id
1 'polypeptide(L)'
;MASLTTGLIENTGVSGLRPCSTIMVRVLNTDLINATIRISGYYWVGTTKKEYVLDLLTVTPGEVSNNNYYAQFDIFEFQFITSSDAIEISVFGKDDAGNSTAVYNVMPAQLSPIGMERTASEAAKMTIPNALNRIYVLNSGSNNISVIDGTSNTFIGNVIVGSGPFGIGANQITNRIYVANFGSNNVSVIDGSSNRVVTTITVGSNPVGLGINPTTNKIYVTNWGSRSVSVIDGFTHVVIATIMVDASPEGVNVNPTTNLIYITNHSSNNVSVIDGSTNSVIAIVNLVN
;
A
#
# COMPACT_ATOMS: atom_id res chain seq x y z
N MET A 1 -0.04 -24.51 25.24
CA MET A 1 0.49 -23.20 25.65
C MET A 1 1.11 -22.55 24.43
N ALA A 2 0.60 -21.40 24.01
CA ALA A 2 1.05 -20.71 22.82
C ALA A 2 1.67 -19.36 23.18
N SER A 3 2.73 -19.01 22.44
CA SER A 3 3.37 -17.70 22.46
C SER A 3 3.18 -17.10 21.07
N LEU A 4 2.26 -16.15 20.94
CA LEU A 4 1.79 -15.63 19.65
C LEU A 4 2.01 -14.13 19.54
N THR A 5 2.08 -13.61 18.32
CA THR A 5 2.14 -12.18 18.02
C THR A 5 1.27 -11.83 16.82
N THR A 6 0.74 -10.61 16.81
CA THR A 6 0.16 -10.00 15.60
C THR A 6 1.19 -9.75 14.51
N GLY A 7 2.47 -9.73 14.87
CA GLY A 7 3.50 -9.04 14.09
C GLY A 7 3.28 -7.52 14.12
N LEU A 8 4.16 -6.80 13.42
CA LEU A 8 4.06 -5.34 13.32
C LEU A 8 2.83 -4.93 12.54
N ILE A 9 2.07 -4.01 13.11
CA ILE A 9 0.94 -3.34 12.51
C ILE A 9 1.37 -1.90 12.19
N GLU A 10 1.28 -1.53 10.91
CA GLU A 10 1.58 -0.17 10.42
C GLU A 10 0.32 0.68 10.42
N ASN A 11 0.33 1.78 11.17
CA ASN A 11 -0.79 2.69 11.35
C ASN A 11 -0.35 4.14 11.13
N THR A 12 0.37 4.33 10.02
CA THR A 12 0.92 5.62 9.59
C THR A 12 -0.17 6.67 9.50
N GLY A 13 0.05 7.82 10.14
CA GLY A 13 -0.88 8.93 10.09
C GLY A 13 -0.99 9.55 8.69
N VAL A 14 -2.21 9.81 8.25
CA VAL A 14 -2.51 10.64 7.06
C VAL A 14 -3.00 11.99 7.56
N SER A 15 -2.27 13.06 7.23
CA SER A 15 -2.58 14.43 7.70
C SER A 15 -2.66 14.57 9.23
N GLY A 16 -1.87 13.77 9.96
CA GLY A 16 -1.83 13.78 11.43
C GLY A 16 -2.89 12.90 12.12
N LEU A 17 -3.79 12.26 11.37
CA LEU A 17 -4.78 11.32 11.89
C LEU A 17 -4.38 9.89 11.55
N ARG A 18 -4.39 9.01 12.55
CA ARG A 18 -4.09 7.59 12.35
C ARG A 18 -5.38 6.83 12.07
N PRO A 19 -5.43 5.97 11.03
CA PRO A 19 -6.66 5.26 10.68
C PRO A 19 -7.15 4.29 11.77
N CYS A 20 -6.25 3.75 12.60
CA CYS A 20 -6.59 2.93 13.76
C CYS A 20 -6.36 3.71 15.06
N SER A 21 -7.41 3.90 15.84
CA SER A 21 -7.38 4.54 17.16
C SER A 21 -7.19 3.53 18.29
N THR A 22 -7.81 2.36 18.12
CA THR A 22 -8.01 1.38 19.18
C THR A 22 -7.91 -0.03 18.60
N ILE A 23 -7.30 -0.93 19.36
CA ILE A 23 -7.28 -2.35 19.08
C ILE A 23 -8.15 -3.08 20.09
N MET A 24 -9.15 -3.81 19.61
CA MET A 24 -9.91 -4.75 20.42
C MET A 24 -9.30 -6.14 20.30
N VAL A 25 -8.79 -6.67 21.42
CA VAL A 25 -8.40 -8.08 21.51
C VAL A 25 -9.60 -8.87 22.03
N ARG A 26 -10.10 -9.77 21.18
CA ARG A 26 -11.11 -10.77 21.53
C ARG A 26 -10.41 -12.08 21.88
N VAL A 27 -10.73 -12.61 23.06
CA VAL A 27 -10.20 -13.88 23.56
C VAL A 27 -11.36 -14.83 23.81
N LEU A 28 -11.34 -16.03 23.23
CA LEU A 28 -12.28 -17.11 23.52
C LEU A 28 -11.53 -18.29 24.12
N ASN A 29 -12.02 -18.81 25.26
CA ASN A 29 -11.52 -20.04 25.85
C ASN A 29 -12.37 -21.23 25.41
N THR A 30 -11.80 -22.11 24.57
CA THR A 30 -12.46 -23.36 24.15
C THR A 30 -12.04 -24.58 24.99
N ASP A 31 -11.21 -24.36 26.02
CA ASP A 31 -10.80 -25.39 26.97
C ASP A 31 -11.91 -25.72 27.98
N LEU A 32 -11.74 -26.83 28.70
CA LEU A 32 -12.61 -27.27 29.79
C LEU A 32 -12.19 -26.71 31.15
N ILE A 33 -11.05 -26.01 31.21
CA ILE A 33 -10.52 -25.37 32.43
C ILE A 33 -10.28 -23.88 32.24
N ASN A 34 -10.14 -23.15 33.35
CA ASN A 34 -9.74 -21.75 33.32
C ASN A 34 -8.36 -21.62 32.65
N ALA A 35 -8.22 -20.62 31.79
CA ALA A 35 -6.97 -20.31 31.13
C ALA A 35 -6.55 -18.87 31.44
N THR A 36 -5.25 -18.65 31.51
CA THR A 36 -4.68 -17.30 31.64
C THR A 36 -4.06 -16.87 30.31
N ILE A 37 -4.19 -15.59 30.02
CA ILE A 37 -3.53 -14.95 28.88
C ILE A 37 -2.82 -13.69 29.37
N ARG A 38 -1.53 -13.59 29.08
CA ARG A 38 -0.79 -12.34 29.19
C ARG A 38 -0.83 -11.62 27.84
N ILE A 39 -1.29 -10.39 27.84
CA ILE A 39 -1.36 -9.52 26.67
C ILE A 39 -0.34 -8.41 26.88
N SER A 40 0.67 -8.36 26.01
CA SER A 40 1.66 -7.28 26.00
C SER A 40 1.52 -6.48 24.71
N GLY A 41 1.38 -5.16 24.83
CA GLY A 41 1.33 -4.24 23.70
C GLY A 41 2.62 -3.43 23.62
N TYR A 42 3.19 -3.34 22.42
CA TYR A 42 4.41 -2.60 22.17
C TYR A 42 4.23 -1.59 21.04
N TYR A 43 4.95 -0.47 21.10
CA TYR A 43 5.07 0.50 20.03
C TYR A 43 6.54 0.84 19.77
N TRP A 44 6.82 1.41 18.60
CA TRP A 44 8.17 1.78 18.21
C TRP A 44 8.34 3.30 18.16
N VAL A 45 9.48 3.77 18.67
CA VAL A 45 9.97 5.14 18.48
C VAL A 45 11.34 5.03 17.83
N GLY A 46 11.41 5.30 16.52
CA GLY A 46 12.59 4.94 15.72
C GLY A 46 12.83 3.43 15.77
N THR A 47 14.02 3.03 16.23
CA THR A 47 14.40 1.61 16.37
C THR A 47 14.10 1.03 17.76
N THR A 48 13.58 1.85 18.70
CA THR A 48 13.35 1.42 20.08
C THR A 48 11.93 0.89 20.26
N LYS A 49 11.82 -0.39 20.64
CA LYS A 49 10.57 -1.04 21.07
C LYS A 49 10.26 -0.64 22.52
N LYS A 50 9.05 -0.16 22.78
CA LYS A 50 8.56 0.22 24.11
C LYS A 50 7.27 -0.51 24.43
N GLU A 51 7.21 -1.15 25.60
CA GLU A 51 5.98 -1.72 26.13
C GLU A 51 5.08 -0.60 26.66
N TYR A 52 3.78 -0.70 26.40
CA TYR A 52 2.78 0.23 26.91
C TYR A 52 1.52 -0.45 27.45
N VAL A 53 1.33 -1.73 27.13
CA VAL A 53 0.28 -2.57 27.71
C VAL A 53 0.95 -3.80 28.32
N LEU A 54 0.55 -4.11 29.54
CA LEU A 54 0.81 -5.38 30.19
C LEU A 54 -0.46 -5.75 30.95
N ASP A 55 -1.24 -6.65 30.38
CA ASP A 55 -2.53 -7.09 30.91
C ASP A 55 -2.51 -8.61 31.13
N LEU A 56 -3.20 -9.07 32.18
CA LEU A 56 -3.27 -10.48 32.54
C LEU A 56 -4.71 -10.85 32.81
N LEU A 57 -5.28 -11.62 31.89
CA LEU A 57 -6.67 -12.06 31.98
C LEU A 57 -6.73 -13.52 32.40
N THR A 58 -7.77 -13.85 33.16
CA THR A 58 -8.21 -15.23 33.38
C THR A 58 -9.57 -15.39 32.73
N VAL A 59 -9.69 -16.31 31.78
CA VAL A 59 -10.92 -16.61 31.04
C VAL A 59 -11.42 -18.00 31.43
N THR A 60 -12.68 -18.07 31.84
CA THR A 60 -13.36 -19.32 32.20
C THR A 60 -13.78 -20.11 30.96
N PRO A 61 -14.06 -21.43 31.05
CA PRO A 61 -14.50 -22.24 29.91
C PRO A 61 -15.70 -21.64 29.16
N GLY A 62 -15.56 -21.44 27.86
CA GLY A 62 -16.58 -20.85 26.98
C GLY A 62 -16.69 -19.32 27.05
N GLU A 63 -15.92 -18.65 27.91
CA GLU A 63 -15.95 -17.20 28.04
C GLU A 63 -15.34 -16.49 26.83
N VAL A 64 -15.96 -15.37 26.44
CA VAL A 64 -15.42 -14.43 25.45
C VAL A 64 -15.13 -13.11 26.12
N SER A 65 -13.86 -12.69 26.14
CA SER A 65 -13.42 -11.40 26.64
C SER A 65 -13.09 -10.46 25.47
N ASN A 66 -13.45 -9.18 25.58
CA ASN A 66 -13.16 -8.14 24.57
C ASN A 66 -12.51 -6.94 25.26
N ASN A 67 -11.20 -6.79 25.15
CA ASN A 67 -10.45 -5.71 25.78
C ASN A 67 -9.95 -4.73 24.72
N ASN A 68 -10.16 -3.43 24.95
CA ASN A 68 -9.76 -2.39 24.03
C ASN A 68 -8.48 -1.72 24.52
N TYR A 69 -7.52 -1.53 23.63
CA TYR A 69 -6.22 -0.94 23.90
C TYR A 69 -5.95 0.21 22.94
N TYR A 70 -5.33 1.28 23.43
CA TYR A 70 -4.95 2.43 22.63
C TYR A 70 -3.96 2.05 21.52
N ALA A 71 -4.18 2.52 20.30
CA ALA A 71 -3.41 2.09 19.12
C ALA A 71 -2.97 3.23 18.20
N GLN A 72 -3.05 4.50 18.63
CA GLN A 72 -2.58 5.64 17.83
C GLN A 72 -1.05 5.78 17.87
N PHE A 73 -0.34 4.74 17.43
CA PHE A 73 1.09 4.74 17.16
C PHE A 73 1.33 4.47 15.68
N ASP A 74 2.44 4.95 15.12
CA ASP A 74 2.75 4.68 13.70
C ASP A 74 3.04 3.20 13.44
N ILE A 75 3.67 2.53 14.40
CA ILE A 75 3.95 1.10 14.36
C ILE A 75 3.77 0.51 15.76
N PHE A 76 3.01 -0.57 15.86
CA PHE A 76 2.78 -1.29 17.12
C PHE A 76 2.57 -2.78 16.89
N GLU A 77 2.64 -3.59 17.94
CA GLU A 77 2.28 -5.00 17.92
C GLU A 77 1.65 -5.43 19.25
N PHE A 78 0.96 -6.57 19.22
CA PHE A 78 0.52 -7.27 20.42
C PHE A 78 1.12 -8.67 20.48
N GLN A 79 1.61 -9.04 21.66
CA GLN A 79 2.10 -10.37 21.98
C GLN A 79 1.21 -11.02 23.02
N PHE A 80 1.05 -12.34 22.90
CA PHE A 80 0.15 -13.14 23.69
C PHE A 80 0.88 -14.37 24.22
N ILE A 81 0.81 -14.60 25.53
CA ILE A 81 1.24 -15.88 26.12
C ILE A 81 0.04 -16.52 26.81
N THR A 82 -0.35 -17.70 26.35
CA THR A 82 -1.54 -18.41 26.83
C THR A 82 -1.16 -19.63 27.65
N SER A 83 -1.90 -19.92 28.73
CA SER A 83 -1.69 -21.17 29.48
C SER A 83 -2.20 -22.41 28.75
N SER A 84 -3.01 -22.26 27.69
CA SER A 84 -3.61 -23.33 26.90
C SER A 84 -3.57 -23.02 25.39
N ASP A 85 -3.46 -24.06 24.56
CA ASP A 85 -3.57 -23.96 23.08
C ASP A 85 -5.02 -23.85 22.62
N ALA A 86 -5.98 -24.10 23.51
CA ALA A 86 -7.42 -23.96 23.25
C ALA A 86 -7.92 -22.51 23.38
N ILE A 87 -7.00 -21.55 23.49
CA ILE A 87 -7.32 -20.12 23.52
C ILE A 87 -7.28 -19.56 22.10
N GLU A 88 -8.44 -19.10 21.63
CA GLU A 88 -8.57 -18.42 20.35
C GLU A 88 -8.47 -16.91 20.54
N ILE A 89 -7.57 -16.28 19.79
CA ILE A 89 -7.32 -14.83 19.86
C ILE A 89 -7.64 -14.21 18.52
N SER A 90 -8.42 -13.15 18.53
CA SER A 90 -8.68 -12.31 17.35
C SER A 90 -8.48 -10.86 17.72
N VAL A 91 -7.91 -10.09 16.80
CA VAL A 91 -7.60 -8.68 17.00
C VAL A 91 -8.37 -7.87 15.97
N PHE A 92 -8.98 -6.77 16.41
CA PHE A 92 -9.76 -5.90 15.53
C PHE A 92 -9.33 -4.45 15.72
N GLY A 93 -8.84 -3.83 14.65
CA GLY A 93 -8.60 -2.39 14.66
C GLY A 93 -9.91 -1.61 14.52
N LYS A 94 -9.96 -0.45 15.15
CA LYS A 94 -11.09 0.47 15.13
C LYS A 94 -10.63 1.90 14.87
N ASP A 95 -11.42 2.67 14.13
CA ASP A 95 -11.21 4.11 13.93
C ASP A 95 -11.62 4.92 15.18
N ASP A 96 -11.47 6.24 15.15
CA ASP A 96 -11.86 7.13 16.26
C ASP A 96 -13.38 7.08 16.57
N ALA A 97 -14.20 6.66 15.60
CA ALA A 97 -15.64 6.48 15.76
C ALA A 97 -16.02 5.08 16.29
N GLY A 98 -15.03 4.19 16.48
CA GLY A 98 -15.22 2.82 16.95
C GLY A 98 -15.62 1.82 15.86
N ASN A 99 -15.62 2.22 14.59
CA ASN A 99 -15.92 1.33 13.46
C ASN A 99 -14.71 0.44 13.18
N SER A 100 -14.96 -0.81 12.78
CA SER A 100 -13.87 -1.73 12.45
C SER A 100 -13.12 -1.28 11.19
N THR A 101 -11.79 -1.31 11.28
CA THR A 101 -10.88 -1.03 10.17
C THR A 101 -10.24 -2.34 9.73
N ALA A 102 -10.88 -3.02 8.75
CA ALA A 102 -10.57 -4.42 8.40
C ALA A 102 -9.09 -4.71 8.06
N VAL A 103 -8.36 -3.71 7.57
CA VAL A 103 -6.91 -3.79 7.28
C VAL A 103 -6.07 -4.08 8.53
N TYR A 104 -6.57 -3.74 9.73
CA TYR A 104 -5.89 -3.91 11.01
C TYR A 104 -6.39 -5.12 11.80
N ASN A 105 -7.27 -5.92 11.20
CA ASN A 105 -7.79 -7.12 11.85
C ASN A 105 -6.80 -8.28 11.69
N VAL A 106 -6.55 -9.02 12.78
CA VAL A 106 -5.71 -10.23 12.79
C VAL A 106 -6.52 -11.38 13.34
N MET A 107 -6.89 -12.31 12.47
CA MET A 107 -7.62 -13.53 12.82
C MET A 107 -6.69 -14.59 13.42
N PRO A 108 -7.21 -15.62 14.11
CA PRO A 108 -6.37 -16.61 14.81
C PRO A 108 -5.30 -17.24 13.91
N ALA A 109 -5.65 -17.58 12.67
CA ALA A 109 -4.73 -18.20 11.70
C ALA A 109 -3.64 -17.25 11.16
N GLN A 110 -3.75 -15.95 11.41
CA GLN A 110 -2.79 -14.93 10.98
C GLN A 110 -1.77 -14.59 12.09
N LEU A 111 -1.98 -15.09 13.31
CA LEU A 111 -1.02 -14.95 14.40
C LEU A 111 0.20 -15.83 14.15
N SER A 112 1.38 -15.29 14.46
CA SER A 112 2.65 -15.99 14.28
C SER A 112 3.27 -16.37 15.64
N PRO A 113 4.06 -17.45 15.74
CA PRO A 113 4.81 -17.76 16.95
C PRO A 113 5.83 -16.67 17.30
N ILE A 114 5.96 -16.34 18.59
CA ILE A 114 7.02 -15.44 19.07
C ILE A 114 8.40 -16.06 18.81
N GLY A 115 9.35 -15.29 18.29
CA GLY A 115 10.66 -15.72 17.80
C GLY A 115 10.69 -16.11 16.33
N MET A 116 9.54 -16.28 15.68
CA MET A 116 9.40 -16.39 14.21
C MET A 116 8.82 -15.11 13.59
N GLU A 117 8.62 -14.05 14.39
CA GLU A 117 8.39 -12.72 13.82
C GLU A 117 9.57 -12.26 12.97
N ARG A 118 9.30 -11.33 12.05
CA ARG A 118 10.35 -10.47 11.49
C ARG A 118 11.07 -9.83 12.68
N THR A 119 12.34 -10.15 12.88
CA THR A 119 13.12 -9.76 14.06
C THR A 119 13.18 -8.24 14.23
N ALA A 120 13.44 -7.75 15.45
CA ALA A 120 13.68 -6.33 15.69
C ALA A 120 14.87 -5.76 14.88
N SER A 121 15.79 -6.61 14.38
CA SER A 121 16.84 -6.25 13.42
C SER A 121 16.28 -6.02 12.01
N GLU A 122 15.28 -6.81 11.60
CA GLU A 122 14.52 -6.61 10.36
C GLU A 122 13.51 -5.46 10.49
N ALA A 123 13.01 -5.18 11.69
CA ALA A 123 12.17 -4.03 12.03
C ALA A 123 12.96 -2.73 12.24
N ALA A 124 14.21 -2.78 12.72
CA ALA A 124 15.10 -1.62 12.80
C ALA A 124 15.64 -1.21 11.42
N LYS A 125 15.70 -2.16 10.46
CA LYS A 125 15.78 -1.85 9.02
C LYS A 125 14.48 -1.23 8.47
N MET A 126 13.37 -1.32 9.20
CA MET A 126 12.08 -0.65 8.95
C MET A 126 11.85 0.52 9.91
N THR A 127 12.85 1.38 10.10
CA THR A 127 12.62 2.73 10.63
C THR A 127 11.73 3.46 9.60
N ILE A 128 10.40 3.44 9.81
CA ILE A 128 9.40 3.57 8.73
C ILE A 128 9.61 2.37 7.74
N PRO A 129 8.71 1.94 6.86
CA PRO A 129 9.23 1.78 5.51
C PRO A 129 9.94 3.11 5.26
N ASN A 130 11.27 3.16 5.37
CA ASN A 130 11.98 3.83 4.30
C ASN A 130 11.27 3.21 3.11
N ALA A 131 10.31 3.92 2.48
CA ALA A 131 9.55 3.43 1.36
C ALA A 131 10.65 2.90 0.48
N LEU A 132 10.82 1.55 0.43
CA LEU A 132 12.15 0.92 0.35
C LEU A 132 12.97 1.82 -0.54
N ASN A 133 13.94 2.59 -0.02
CA ASN A 133 14.43 3.75 -0.79
C ASN A 133 14.99 3.17 -2.08
N ARG A 134 14.18 3.21 -3.13
CA ARG A 134 14.30 2.39 -4.33
C ARG A 134 14.20 3.36 -5.44
N ILE A 135 15.29 3.41 -6.18
CA ILE A 135 15.31 4.09 -7.45
C ILE A 135 15.03 3.01 -8.48
N TYR A 136 13.94 3.19 -9.22
CA TYR A 136 13.57 2.33 -10.33
C TYR A 136 13.99 3.01 -11.62
N VAL A 137 14.83 2.33 -12.39
CA VAL A 137 15.36 2.86 -13.66
C VAL A 137 14.83 2.01 -14.80
N LEU A 138 14.20 2.67 -15.77
CA LEU A 138 13.67 2.02 -16.95
C LEU A 138 14.80 1.66 -17.90
N ASN A 139 14.86 0.39 -18.31
CA ASN A 139 15.79 -0.05 -19.34
C ASN A 139 15.00 -0.25 -20.64
N SER A 140 14.73 0.83 -21.38
CA SER A 140 13.85 0.77 -22.57
C SER A 140 14.32 -0.22 -23.65
N GLY A 141 15.63 -0.46 -23.76
CA GLY A 141 16.23 -1.44 -24.68
C GLY A 141 16.22 -2.89 -24.19
N SER A 142 15.87 -3.14 -22.92
CA SER A 142 15.92 -4.45 -22.28
C SER A 142 14.68 -4.59 -21.39
N ASN A 143 13.64 -5.33 -21.83
CA ASN A 143 12.29 -5.49 -21.22
C ASN A 143 12.22 -5.73 -19.68
N ASN A 144 12.79 -4.83 -18.89
CA ASN A 144 13.01 -4.90 -17.46
C ASN A 144 13.28 -3.49 -16.91
N ILE A 145 13.29 -3.39 -15.59
CA ILE A 145 13.73 -2.20 -14.86
C ILE A 145 14.82 -2.60 -13.86
N SER A 146 15.77 -1.70 -13.63
CA SER A 146 16.78 -1.85 -12.58
C SER A 146 16.24 -1.31 -11.27
N VAL A 147 16.45 -2.03 -10.18
CA VAL A 147 16.15 -1.59 -8.82
C VAL A 147 17.46 -1.28 -8.12
N ILE A 148 17.56 -0.06 -7.60
CA ILE A 148 18.74 0.46 -6.91
C ILE A 148 18.32 0.83 -5.49
N ASP A 149 19.13 0.49 -4.50
CA ASP A 149 18.99 1.04 -3.15
C ASP A 149 19.38 2.52 -3.20
N GLY A 150 18.41 3.41 -3.01
CA GLY A 150 18.61 4.86 -3.05
C GLY A 150 19.35 5.42 -1.82
N THR A 151 19.58 4.62 -0.78
CA THR A 151 20.39 5.03 0.37
C THR A 151 21.87 4.78 0.08
N SER A 152 22.20 3.60 -0.44
CA SER A 152 23.59 3.22 -0.75
C SER A 152 23.99 3.42 -2.22
N ASN A 153 23.04 3.79 -3.10
CA ASN A 153 23.20 3.81 -4.55
C ASN A 153 23.70 2.47 -5.14
N THR A 154 23.34 1.36 -4.52
CA THR A 154 23.79 0.02 -4.94
C THR A 154 22.70 -0.70 -5.71
N PHE A 155 23.09 -1.39 -6.78
CA PHE A 155 22.20 -2.26 -7.54
C PHE A 155 21.66 -3.41 -6.67
N ILE A 156 20.34 -3.61 -6.70
CA ILE A 156 19.65 -4.69 -5.98
C ILE A 156 19.33 -5.84 -6.93
N GLY A 157 18.82 -5.52 -8.12
CA GLY A 157 18.33 -6.53 -9.06
C GLY A 157 17.52 -5.93 -10.19
N ASN A 158 17.11 -6.79 -11.11
CA ASN A 158 16.22 -6.43 -12.22
C ASN A 158 14.82 -7.01 -12.00
N VAL A 159 13.80 -6.27 -12.41
CA VAL A 159 12.41 -6.74 -12.49
C VAL A 159 12.01 -6.80 -13.94
N ILE A 160 11.64 -7.99 -14.42
CA ILE A 160 11.14 -8.18 -15.80
C ILE A 160 9.76 -7.53 -15.90
N VAL A 161 9.56 -6.70 -16.92
CA VAL A 161 8.29 -6.03 -17.22
C VAL A 161 7.89 -6.30 -18.67
N GLY A 162 6.95 -5.52 -19.22
CA GLY A 162 6.58 -5.59 -20.63
C GLY A 162 7.66 -5.04 -21.57
N SER A 163 7.33 -4.99 -22.86
CA SER A 163 8.27 -4.56 -23.89
C SER A 163 8.37 -3.04 -23.98
N GLY A 164 9.59 -2.53 -24.09
CA GLY A 164 9.88 -1.10 -24.24
C GLY A 164 9.34 -0.26 -23.07
N PRO A 165 9.76 -0.51 -21.82
CA PRO A 165 9.33 0.32 -20.71
C PRO A 165 9.74 1.79 -20.92
N PHE A 166 8.79 2.71 -20.78
CA PHE A 166 8.97 4.13 -21.14
C PHE A 166 8.53 5.10 -20.05
N GLY A 167 7.39 4.82 -19.40
CA GLY A 167 6.89 5.62 -18.27
C GLY A 167 6.96 4.86 -16.97
N ILE A 168 7.19 5.55 -15.86
CA ILE A 168 7.13 4.98 -14.51
C ILE A 168 6.44 5.93 -13.54
N GLY A 169 5.65 5.39 -12.63
CA GLY A 169 5.06 6.12 -11.52
C GLY A 169 4.92 5.24 -10.28
N ALA A 170 4.97 5.82 -9.09
CA ALA A 170 4.79 5.10 -7.83
C ALA A 170 3.62 5.67 -7.03
N ASN A 171 2.72 4.81 -6.57
CA ASN A 171 1.77 5.15 -5.52
C ASN A 171 2.45 4.84 -4.17
N GLN A 172 2.87 5.90 -3.47
CA GLN A 172 3.55 5.77 -2.18
C GLN A 172 2.63 5.29 -1.05
N ILE A 173 1.31 5.49 -1.16
CA ILE A 173 0.34 5.04 -0.14
C ILE A 173 0.15 3.52 -0.23
N THR A 174 0.01 2.98 -1.44
CA THR A 174 -0.24 1.54 -1.64
C THR A 174 1.04 0.73 -1.89
N ASN A 175 2.20 1.39 -1.90
CA ASN A 175 3.50 0.81 -2.27
C ASN A 175 3.44 0.02 -3.59
N ARG A 176 2.89 0.65 -4.63
CA ARG A 176 2.77 0.06 -5.98
C ARG A 176 3.53 0.90 -6.99
N ILE A 177 4.29 0.24 -7.84
CA ILE A 177 5.01 0.87 -8.95
C ILE A 177 4.33 0.44 -10.25
N TYR A 178 4.10 1.41 -11.12
CA TYR A 178 3.45 1.23 -12.40
C TYR A 178 4.46 1.55 -13.48
N VAL A 179 4.61 0.67 -14.46
CA VAL A 179 5.51 0.84 -15.59
C VAL A 179 4.71 0.76 -16.87
N ALA A 180 4.68 1.85 -17.64
CA ALA A 180 4.08 1.89 -18.97
C ALA A 180 5.04 1.25 -19.97
N ASN A 181 4.60 0.14 -20.57
CA ASN A 181 5.39 -0.63 -21.53
C ASN A 181 4.94 -0.29 -22.95
N PHE A 182 5.67 0.63 -23.58
CA PHE A 182 5.36 1.21 -24.89
C PHE A 182 5.20 0.14 -25.98
N GLY A 183 6.09 -0.84 -26.03
CA GLY A 183 6.13 -1.87 -27.08
C GLY A 183 5.06 -2.94 -26.93
N SER A 184 4.58 -3.20 -25.69
CA SER A 184 3.57 -4.23 -25.42
C SER A 184 2.17 -3.70 -25.10
N ASN A 185 1.94 -2.38 -25.18
CA ASN A 185 0.64 -1.74 -24.97
C ASN A 185 -0.03 -2.11 -23.63
N ASN A 186 0.76 -2.20 -22.57
CA ASN A 186 0.29 -2.57 -21.24
C ASN A 186 1.05 -1.81 -20.14
N VAL A 187 0.52 -1.88 -18.92
CA VAL A 187 1.16 -1.38 -17.70
C VAL A 187 1.50 -2.57 -16.80
N SER A 188 2.76 -2.69 -16.39
CA SER A 188 3.16 -3.62 -15.34
C SER A 188 2.93 -2.99 -13.97
N VAL A 189 2.28 -3.72 -13.07
CA VAL A 189 2.11 -3.32 -11.66
C VAL A 189 3.08 -4.14 -10.83
N ILE A 190 3.91 -3.47 -10.05
CA ILE A 190 4.96 -4.05 -9.24
C ILE A 190 4.65 -3.77 -7.76
N ASP A 191 4.76 -4.80 -6.93
CA ASP A 191 4.75 -4.66 -5.48
C ASP A 191 6.12 -4.13 -5.02
N GLY A 192 6.14 -2.95 -4.41
CA GLY A 192 7.39 -2.28 -4.02
C GLY A 192 8.14 -2.99 -2.91
N SER A 193 7.46 -3.79 -2.08
CA SER A 193 8.07 -4.54 -0.99
C SER A 193 8.89 -5.72 -1.50
N SER A 194 8.35 -6.46 -2.47
CA SER A 194 8.95 -7.68 -3.01
C SER A 194 9.71 -7.46 -4.33
N ASN A 195 9.53 -6.30 -4.98
CA ASN A 195 10.02 -6.02 -6.34
C ASN A 195 9.56 -7.07 -7.35
N ARG A 196 8.30 -7.51 -7.26
CA ARG A 196 7.71 -8.48 -8.19
C ARG A 196 6.53 -7.86 -8.91
N VAL A 197 6.43 -8.15 -10.20
CA VAL A 197 5.22 -7.86 -10.96
C VAL A 197 4.07 -8.68 -10.38
N VAL A 198 3.03 -8.00 -9.91
CA VAL A 198 1.81 -8.63 -9.39
C VAL A 198 0.77 -8.85 -10.48
N THR A 199 0.72 -7.96 -11.48
CA THR A 199 -0.16 -8.11 -12.64
C THR A 199 0.29 -7.20 -13.79
N THR A 200 -0.26 -7.44 -14.98
CA THR A 200 -0.14 -6.58 -16.14
C THR A 200 -1.52 -6.18 -16.64
N ILE A 201 -1.67 -4.91 -17.03
CA ILE A 201 -2.95 -4.31 -17.40
C ILE A 201 -2.87 -3.83 -18.84
N THR A 202 -3.65 -4.39 -19.75
CA THR A 202 -3.73 -3.90 -21.13
C THR A 202 -4.35 -2.50 -21.16
N VAL A 203 -3.71 -1.59 -21.89
CA VAL A 203 -4.16 -0.20 -22.07
C VAL A 203 -4.21 0.14 -23.57
N GLY A 204 -4.32 1.43 -23.92
CA GLY A 204 -4.22 1.87 -25.30
C GLY A 204 -2.83 1.68 -25.91
N SER A 205 -2.70 2.04 -27.18
CA SER A 205 -1.47 1.89 -27.95
C SER A 205 -0.40 2.89 -27.53
N ASN A 206 0.83 2.39 -27.42
CA ASN A 206 2.03 3.15 -27.12
C ASN A 206 1.90 4.00 -25.83
N PRO A 207 1.69 3.35 -24.66
CA PRO A 207 1.61 4.08 -23.40
C PRO A 207 2.96 4.73 -23.07
N VAL A 208 2.94 6.00 -22.66
CA VAL A 208 4.15 6.81 -22.42
C VAL A 208 4.20 7.41 -21.02
N GLY A 209 3.20 8.19 -20.61
CA GLY A 209 3.19 8.89 -19.34
C GLY A 209 2.28 8.20 -18.31
N LEU A 210 2.64 8.39 -17.05
CA LEU A 210 1.88 7.91 -15.90
C LEU A 210 1.70 9.06 -14.90
N GLY A 211 0.47 9.28 -14.46
CA GLY A 211 0.19 10.08 -13.27
C GLY A 211 -0.72 9.33 -12.33
N ILE A 212 -0.49 9.53 -11.04
CA ILE A 212 -1.14 8.76 -9.99
C ILE A 212 -1.82 9.74 -9.05
N ASN A 213 -3.11 9.53 -8.78
CA ASN A 213 -3.79 10.18 -7.68
C ASN A 213 -3.73 9.24 -6.46
N PRO A 214 -2.85 9.48 -5.47
CA PRO A 214 -2.72 8.61 -4.31
C PRO A 214 -3.98 8.65 -3.42
N THR A 215 -4.72 9.77 -3.40
CA THR A 215 -5.95 9.93 -2.60
C THR A 215 -7.09 9.05 -3.11
N THR A 216 -7.24 8.94 -4.43
CA THR A 216 -8.31 8.13 -5.06
C THR A 216 -7.82 6.77 -5.55
N ASN A 217 -6.52 6.49 -5.40
CA ASN A 217 -5.85 5.30 -5.94
C ASN A 217 -6.12 5.07 -7.44
N LYS A 218 -6.24 6.15 -8.22
CA LYS A 218 -6.41 6.08 -9.68
C LYS A 218 -5.10 6.36 -10.40
N ILE A 219 -4.86 5.64 -11.47
CA ILE A 219 -3.66 5.77 -12.32
C ILE A 219 -4.11 6.18 -13.72
N TYR A 220 -3.55 7.26 -14.21
CA TYR A 220 -3.84 7.85 -15.51
C TYR A 220 -2.66 7.58 -16.44
N VAL A 221 -2.91 6.89 -17.55
CA VAL A 221 -1.90 6.45 -18.50
C VAL A 221 -2.14 7.15 -19.83
N THR A 222 -1.21 7.95 -20.31
CA THR A 222 -1.31 8.54 -21.66
C THR A 222 -0.90 7.51 -22.70
N ASN A 223 -1.79 7.27 -23.65
CA ASN A 223 -1.59 6.35 -24.76
C ASN A 223 -1.29 7.18 -26.00
N TRP A 224 -0.01 7.39 -26.29
CA TRP A 224 0.46 8.28 -27.35
C TRP A 224 -0.14 7.90 -28.71
N GLY A 225 -0.14 6.60 -29.02
CA GLY A 225 -0.61 6.08 -30.31
C GLY A 225 -2.13 6.06 -30.45
N SER A 226 -2.87 6.01 -29.33
CA SER A 226 -4.34 5.97 -29.33
C SER A 226 -5.00 7.34 -29.12
N ARG A 227 -4.24 8.39 -28.83
CA ARG A 227 -4.78 9.74 -28.55
C ARG A 227 -5.79 9.70 -27.39
N SER A 228 -5.45 8.94 -26.36
CA SER A 228 -6.33 8.69 -25.22
C SER A 228 -5.58 8.59 -23.90
N VAL A 229 -6.32 8.64 -22.80
CA VAL A 229 -5.85 8.36 -21.45
C VAL A 229 -6.63 7.18 -20.89
N SER A 230 -5.93 6.13 -20.47
CA SER A 230 -6.54 5.04 -19.70
C SER A 230 -6.59 5.40 -18.23
N VAL A 231 -7.73 5.20 -17.58
CA VAL A 231 -7.88 5.34 -16.12
C VAL A 231 -7.93 3.95 -15.53
N ILE A 232 -6.96 3.62 -14.71
CA ILE A 232 -6.84 2.34 -14.00
C ILE A 232 -7.27 2.54 -12.55
N ASP A 233 -8.09 1.64 -12.04
CA ASP A 233 -8.37 1.53 -10.60
C ASP A 233 -7.22 0.74 -9.92
N GLY A 234 -6.58 1.36 -8.95
CA GLY A 234 -5.39 0.81 -8.28
C GLY A 234 -5.69 -0.32 -7.30
N PHE A 235 -6.95 -0.55 -6.91
CA PHE A 235 -7.35 -1.67 -6.04
C PHE A 235 -7.62 -2.94 -6.84
N THR A 236 -8.34 -2.79 -7.95
CA THR A 236 -8.82 -3.90 -8.79
C THR A 236 -7.89 -4.19 -9.96
N HIS A 237 -6.98 -3.27 -10.28
CA HIS A 237 -6.03 -3.38 -11.40
C HIS A 237 -6.73 -3.52 -12.77
N VAL A 238 -7.86 -2.83 -12.94
CA VAL A 238 -8.61 -2.80 -14.21
C VAL A 238 -8.70 -1.39 -14.76
N VAL A 239 -8.80 -1.28 -16.08
CA VAL A 239 -9.15 -0.01 -16.74
C VAL A 239 -10.63 0.26 -16.52
N ILE A 240 -10.95 1.35 -15.83
CA ILE A 240 -12.32 1.78 -15.52
C ILE A 240 -12.85 2.86 -16.48
N ALA A 241 -11.96 3.53 -17.23
CA ALA A 241 -12.34 4.48 -18.25
C ALA A 241 -11.24 4.64 -19.31
N THR A 242 -11.63 5.06 -20.51
CA THR A 242 -10.72 5.54 -21.56
C THR A 242 -11.21 6.90 -22.04
N ILE A 243 -10.38 7.91 -21.88
CA ILE A 243 -10.72 9.32 -22.12
C ILE A 243 -10.03 9.74 -23.41
N MET A 244 -10.79 10.19 -24.41
CA MET A 244 -10.21 10.74 -25.62
C MET A 244 -9.61 12.13 -25.35
N VAL A 245 -8.41 12.36 -25.87
CA VAL A 245 -7.69 13.64 -25.79
C VAL A 245 -7.12 14.00 -27.16
N ASP A 246 -6.39 15.10 -27.22
CA ASP A 246 -5.77 15.59 -28.46
C ASP A 246 -4.50 14.81 -28.84
N ALA A 247 -3.82 15.24 -29.90
CA ALA A 247 -2.79 14.42 -30.53
C ALA A 247 -1.51 14.31 -29.68
N SER A 248 -0.95 13.10 -29.66
CA SER A 248 0.31 12.77 -28.98
C SER A 248 0.32 13.14 -27.50
N PRO A 249 -0.62 12.62 -26.69
CA PRO A 249 -0.61 12.86 -25.26
C PRO A 249 0.65 12.23 -24.65
N GLU A 250 1.37 12.99 -23.84
CA GLU A 250 2.68 12.57 -23.32
C GLU A 250 2.75 12.70 -21.80
N GLY A 251 2.88 13.93 -21.30
CA GLY A 251 2.97 14.20 -19.87
C GLY A 251 1.61 14.13 -19.18
N VAL A 252 1.60 13.59 -17.96
CA VAL A 252 0.47 13.64 -17.03
C VAL A 252 0.93 14.32 -15.75
N ASN A 253 0.18 15.31 -15.30
CA ASN A 253 0.26 15.80 -13.92
C ASN A 253 -1.09 15.64 -13.24
N VAL A 254 -1.07 15.23 -11.97
CA VAL A 254 -2.28 15.02 -11.16
C VAL A 254 -2.20 15.96 -9.96
N ASN A 255 -3.28 16.70 -9.72
CA ASN A 255 -3.50 17.44 -8.48
C ASN A 255 -4.42 16.61 -7.56
N PRO A 256 -3.89 15.94 -6.52
CA PRO A 256 -4.69 15.08 -5.65
C PRO A 256 -5.72 15.84 -4.81
N THR A 257 -5.48 17.14 -4.55
CA THR A 257 -6.37 18.00 -3.75
C THR A 257 -7.63 18.39 -4.52
N THR A 258 -7.49 18.77 -5.78
CA THR A 258 -8.63 19.16 -6.64
C THR A 258 -9.17 18.02 -7.47
N ASN A 259 -8.49 16.87 -7.49
CA ASN A 259 -8.77 15.73 -8.36
C ASN A 259 -8.76 16.09 -9.85
N LEU A 260 -7.96 17.10 -10.24
CA LEU A 260 -7.76 17.49 -11.63
C LEU A 260 -6.51 16.84 -12.21
N ILE A 261 -6.59 16.45 -13.47
CA ILE A 261 -5.52 15.81 -14.22
C ILE A 261 -5.24 16.64 -15.47
N TYR A 262 -3.97 16.95 -15.70
CA TYR A 262 -3.51 17.79 -16.79
C TYR A 262 -2.65 16.94 -17.73
N ILE A 263 -3.04 16.91 -18.99
CA ILE A 263 -2.38 16.11 -20.03
C ILE A 263 -1.75 17.04 -21.04
N THR A 264 -0.44 16.96 -21.26
CA THR A 264 0.21 17.70 -22.34
C THR A 264 0.04 16.95 -23.66
N ASN A 265 -0.55 17.61 -24.65
CA ASN A 265 -0.74 17.06 -25.98
C ASN A 265 0.33 17.64 -26.92
N HIS A 266 1.44 16.93 -27.06
CA HIS A 266 2.66 17.44 -27.67
C HIS A 266 2.45 17.92 -29.11
N SER A 267 1.70 17.16 -29.92
CA SER A 267 1.47 17.51 -31.33
C SER A 267 0.36 18.53 -31.54
N SER A 268 -0.45 18.80 -30.51
CA SER A 268 -1.58 19.74 -30.58
C SER A 268 -1.28 21.09 -29.91
N ASN A 269 -0.10 21.27 -29.28
CA ASN A 269 0.30 22.50 -28.59
C ASN A 269 -0.74 22.98 -27.55
N ASN A 270 -1.35 22.04 -26.83
CA ASN A 270 -2.37 22.35 -25.82
C ASN A 270 -2.31 21.37 -24.63
N VAL A 271 -3.08 21.67 -23.60
CA VAL A 271 -3.24 20.86 -22.39
C VAL A 271 -4.70 20.49 -22.22
N SER A 272 -5.02 19.20 -22.13
CA SER A 272 -6.35 18.75 -21.70
C SER A 272 -6.44 18.74 -20.19
N VAL A 273 -7.51 19.31 -19.64
CA VAL A 273 -7.85 19.25 -18.21
C VAL A 273 -8.98 18.25 -18.03
N ILE A 274 -8.75 17.24 -17.20
CA ILE A 274 -9.67 16.15 -16.90
C ILE A 274 -10.13 16.27 -15.45
N ASP A 275 -11.42 16.12 -15.20
CA ASP A 275 -11.98 15.90 -13.86
C ASP A 275 -11.91 14.41 -13.53
N GLY A 276 -11.14 14.06 -12.49
CA GLY A 276 -10.94 12.67 -12.04
C GLY A 276 -12.16 12.05 -11.35
N SER A 277 -13.20 12.83 -11.06
CA SER A 277 -14.44 12.33 -10.46
C SER A 277 -15.36 11.76 -11.55
N THR A 278 -15.48 12.50 -12.64
CA THR A 278 -16.30 12.14 -13.81
C THR A 278 -15.50 11.44 -14.92
N ASN A 279 -14.17 11.37 -14.80
CA ASN A 279 -13.24 10.86 -15.82
C ASN A 279 -13.51 11.50 -17.20
N SER A 280 -13.72 12.81 -17.25
CA SER A 280 -14.09 13.54 -18.47
C SER A 280 -13.22 14.78 -18.67
N VAL A 281 -12.96 15.15 -19.92
CA VAL A 281 -12.28 16.41 -20.26
C VAL A 281 -13.23 17.57 -19.98
N ILE A 282 -12.79 18.53 -19.16
CA ILE A 282 -13.57 19.70 -18.77
C ILE A 282 -13.04 21.01 -19.37
N ALA A 283 -11.80 21.03 -19.85
CA ALA A 283 -11.22 22.18 -20.53
C ALA A 283 -10.05 21.77 -21.44
N ILE A 284 -9.79 22.59 -22.46
CA ILE A 284 -8.58 22.56 -23.27
C ILE A 284 -7.90 23.92 -23.14
N VAL A 285 -6.62 23.92 -22.78
CA VAL A 285 -5.80 25.12 -22.61
C VAL A 285 -4.77 25.17 -23.73
N ASN A 286 -4.92 26.10 -24.67
CA ASN A 286 -3.95 26.30 -25.74
C ASN A 286 -2.68 26.96 -25.20
N LEU A 287 -1.52 26.43 -25.59
CA LEU A 287 -0.23 27.03 -25.26
C LEU A 287 0.12 28.00 -26.38
N VAL A 288 0.40 29.25 -26.02
CA VAL A 288 0.92 30.26 -26.95
C VAL A 288 2.42 30.06 -27.07
N ASN A 289 2.91 30.00 -28.31
CA ASN A 289 4.33 30.08 -28.64
C ASN A 289 4.86 31.50 -28.46
#